data_AF-A0A0D2PRV7-F1
#
_entry.id   AF-A0A0D2PRV7-F1
#
_cell.length_a   1.000
_cell.length_b   1.000
_cell.length_c   1.000
_cell.angle_alpha   90.00
_cell.angle_beta   90.00
_cell.angle_gamma   90.00
#
_symmetry.space_group_name_H-M   'P 1'
#
loop_
_entity.id
_entity.type
_entity.pdbx_description
1 polymer ?
#
loop_
_entity_poly.entity_id
_entity_poly.type
_entity_poly.pdbx_seq_one_letter_code
_entity_poly.pdbx_strand_id
1 'polypeptide(L)'
;NKYNANTIYEWNIDGMSEYNILSLLQQMTMVSNVYKNQNRLISDHAIANLLVVGFTGDPSHLKDRNSELLSNLKCKKLTDFKWYKDVFMTKVMQRSDNQQPFWKEKFLAGLPTLLGEKVRNQIRENYRGIVPYEKLTYDELISFTQKEGLKICQDLKLQKQLKK
;
A
#
# COMPACT_ATOMS: atom_id res chain seq x y z
N ASN A 1 14.59 3.06 31.12
CA ASN A 1 15.87 2.91 30.40
C ASN A 1 16.30 4.27 29.87
N LYS A 2 17.47 4.78 30.28
CA LYS A 2 18.04 6.05 29.79
C LYS A 2 19.00 5.74 28.64
N TYR A 3 18.78 6.33 27.47
CA TYR A 3 19.74 6.28 26.36
C TYR A 3 20.93 7.22 26.66
N ASN A 4 22.10 6.91 26.09
CA ASN A 4 23.37 7.63 26.25
C ASN A 4 23.81 8.21 24.89
N ALA A 5 24.22 9.48 24.82
CA ALA A 5 24.62 10.09 23.55
C ALA A 5 25.96 9.59 23.00
N ASN A 6 26.75 8.88 23.81
CA ASN A 6 28.07 8.37 23.41
C ASN A 6 28.03 6.93 22.90
N THR A 7 26.85 6.34 22.75
CA THR A 7 26.67 4.95 22.31
C THR A 7 25.99 4.94 20.96
N ILE A 8 26.57 4.24 19.99
CA ILE A 8 25.87 3.91 18.73
C ILE A 8 24.94 2.72 19.03
N TYR A 9 23.65 2.92 18.78
CA TYR A 9 22.64 1.89 18.94
C TYR A 9 22.38 1.20 17.60
N GLU A 10 22.20 -0.12 17.64
CA GLU A 10 21.89 -0.91 16.45
C GLU A 10 20.38 -1.00 16.22
N TRP A 11 19.98 -0.86 14.97
CA TRP A 11 18.59 -0.87 14.51
C TRP A 11 18.43 -1.96 13.45
N ASN A 12 18.17 -3.19 13.91
CA ASN A 12 17.81 -4.27 13.00
C ASN A 12 16.30 -4.28 12.77
N ILE A 13 15.86 -4.25 11.52
CA ILE A 13 14.43 -4.33 11.13
C ILE A 13 14.06 -5.69 10.53
N ASP A 14 15.02 -6.59 10.37
CA ASP A 14 14.83 -7.88 9.73
C ASP A 14 13.81 -8.72 10.49
N GLY A 15 12.88 -9.32 9.75
CA GLY A 15 11.84 -10.16 10.33
C GLY A 15 10.78 -9.43 11.15
N MET A 16 10.95 -8.14 11.50
CA MET A 16 10.04 -7.41 12.38
C MET A 16 8.66 -7.14 11.75
N SER A 17 7.61 -7.13 12.57
CA SER A 17 6.27 -6.69 12.14
C SER A 17 6.22 -5.16 11.97
N GLU A 18 5.22 -4.65 11.25
CA GLU A 18 5.02 -3.20 11.08
C GLU A 18 4.90 -2.48 12.44
N TYR A 19 4.20 -3.09 13.40
CA TYR A 19 4.10 -2.56 14.76
C TYR A 19 5.48 -2.48 15.46
N ASN A 20 6.30 -3.51 15.32
CA ASN A 20 7.64 -3.53 15.91
C ASN A 20 8.56 -2.50 15.24
N ILE A 21 8.42 -2.31 13.92
CA ILE A 21 9.14 -1.26 13.17
C ILE A 21 8.71 0.13 13.68
N LEU A 22 7.42 0.38 13.87
CA LEU A 22 6.93 1.64 14.45
C LEU A 22 7.47 1.87 15.86
N SER A 23 7.54 0.82 16.69
CA SER A 23 8.14 0.92 18.02
C SER A 23 9.64 1.23 17.94
N LEU A 24 10.37 0.61 17.01
CA LEU A 24 11.79 0.89 16.80
C LEU A 24 12.02 2.33 16.34
N LEU A 25 11.19 2.85 15.42
CA LEU A 25 11.25 4.25 14.99
C LEU A 25 11.01 5.24 16.14
N GLN A 26 10.11 4.90 17.08
CA GLN A 26 9.92 5.69 18.29
C GLN A 26 11.18 5.67 19.17
N GLN A 27 11.87 4.52 19.28
CA GLN A 27 13.14 4.41 20.01
C GLN A 27 14.27 5.22 19.36
N MET A 28 14.41 5.15 18.04
CA MET A 28 15.34 5.98 17.27
C MET A 28 15.09 7.47 17.49
N THR A 29 13.82 7.88 17.53
CA THR A 29 13.43 9.27 17.83
C THR A 29 13.86 9.68 19.24
N MET A 30 13.69 8.81 20.23
CA MET A 30 14.16 9.06 21.60
C MET A 30 15.69 9.20 21.66
N VAL A 31 16.43 8.34 20.95
CA VAL A 31 17.90 8.41 20.87
C VAL A 31 18.38 9.69 20.17
N SER A 32 17.74 10.07 19.06
CA SER A 32 18.01 11.34 18.35
C SER A 32 17.87 12.55 19.27
N ASN A 33 16.80 12.59 20.06
CA ASN A 33 16.59 13.65 21.05
C ASN A 33 17.67 13.66 22.13
N VAL A 34 18.17 12.50 22.56
CA VAL A 34 19.27 12.42 23.52
C VAL A 34 20.57 12.95 22.93
N TYR A 35 20.91 12.59 21.69
CA TYR A 35 22.08 13.15 20.99
C TYR A 35 22.00 14.68 20.91
N LYS A 36 20.84 15.21 20.50
CA LYS A 36 20.60 16.65 20.37
C LYS A 36 20.67 17.39 21.72
N ASN A 37 20.16 16.78 22.78
CA ASN A 37 20.09 17.39 24.10
C ASN A 37 21.41 17.35 24.87
N GLN A 38 22.24 16.32 24.68
CA GLN A 38 23.54 16.22 25.37
C GLN A 38 24.60 17.12 24.74
N ASN A 39 24.57 17.34 23.42
CA ASN A 39 25.50 18.24 22.75
C ASN A 39 24.80 19.08 21.69
N ARG A 40 24.31 20.26 22.10
CA ARG A 40 23.56 21.20 21.24
C ARG A 40 24.34 21.72 20.02
N LEU A 41 25.64 21.43 19.93
CA LEU A 41 26.51 21.79 18.81
C LEU A 41 26.59 20.69 17.73
N ILE A 42 26.10 19.47 18.00
CA ILE A 42 26.02 18.43 16.96
C ILE A 42 24.93 18.84 15.96
N SER A 43 25.30 18.88 14.69
CA SER A 43 24.35 19.19 13.62
C SER A 43 23.34 18.05 13.43
N ASP A 44 22.14 18.39 12.98
CA ASP A 44 21.11 17.39 12.65
C ASP A 44 21.63 16.38 11.60
N HIS A 45 22.53 16.81 10.70
CA HIS A 45 23.20 15.92 9.73
C HIS A 45 24.12 14.89 10.41
N ALA A 46 24.90 15.29 11.41
CA ALA A 46 25.75 14.37 12.15
C ALA A 46 24.92 13.36 12.97
N ILE A 47 23.80 13.80 13.55
CA ILE A 47 22.83 12.92 14.22
C ILE A 47 22.22 11.91 13.23
N ALA A 48 21.81 12.37 12.05
CA ALA A 48 21.29 11.49 11.00
C ALA A 48 22.31 10.43 10.59
N ASN A 49 23.57 10.81 10.39
CA ASN A 49 24.65 9.87 10.07
C ASN A 49 24.85 8.82 11.17
N LEU A 50 24.81 9.22 12.45
CA LEU A 50 24.93 8.27 13.57
C LEU A 50 23.77 7.27 13.62
N LEU A 51 22.55 7.71 13.31
CA LEU A 51 21.39 6.82 13.21
C LEU A 51 21.49 5.86 12.02
N VAL A 52 22.01 6.33 10.88
CA VAL A 52 22.23 5.51 9.68
C VAL A 52 23.34 4.48 9.90
N VAL A 53 24.43 4.83 10.57
CA VAL A 53 25.53 3.90 10.90
C VAL A 53 25.05 2.76 11.79
N GLY A 54 24.09 3.02 12.69
CA GLY A 54 23.49 1.99 13.52
C GLY A 54 22.51 1.06 12.78
N PHE A 55 22.13 1.36 11.54
CA PHE A 55 21.14 0.56 10.82
C PHE A 55 21.77 -0.73 10.28
N THR A 56 21.30 -1.87 10.77
CA THR A 56 21.86 -3.20 10.44
C THR A 56 20.89 -4.11 9.70
N GLY A 57 19.60 -3.78 9.65
CA GLY A 57 18.61 -4.54 8.89
C GLY A 57 18.63 -4.24 7.39
N ASP A 58 18.26 -5.23 6.58
CA ASP A 58 18.09 -5.09 5.13
C ASP A 58 16.65 -4.67 4.78
N PRO A 59 16.44 -3.41 4.32
CA PRO A 59 15.13 -2.93 3.91
C PRO A 59 14.56 -3.63 2.66
N SER A 60 15.34 -4.46 1.95
CA SER A 60 14.87 -5.25 0.81
C SER A 60 13.75 -6.22 1.21
N HIS A 61 13.84 -6.84 2.39
CA HIS A 61 12.84 -7.80 2.89
C HIS A 61 11.46 -7.17 3.14
N LEU A 62 11.38 -5.87 3.38
CA LEU A 62 10.11 -5.15 3.47
C LEU A 62 9.41 -5.08 2.10
N LYS A 63 10.17 -5.02 1.01
CA LYS A 63 9.64 -5.03 -0.37
C LYS A 63 9.04 -6.39 -0.71
N ASP A 64 9.66 -7.47 -0.26
CA ASP A 64 9.19 -8.84 -0.50
C ASP A 64 7.86 -9.13 0.20
N ARG A 65 7.71 -8.74 1.47
CA ARG A 65 6.44 -8.86 2.20
C ARG A 65 5.31 -8.05 1.57
N ASN A 66 5.62 -6.86 1.05
CA ASN A 66 4.64 -6.05 0.32
C ASN A 66 4.14 -6.75 -0.95
N SER A 67 5.01 -7.51 -1.63
CA SER A 67 4.62 -8.28 -2.82
C SER A 67 3.62 -9.39 -2.50
N GLU A 68 3.85 -10.15 -1.43
CA GLU A 68 2.97 -11.23 -1.00
C GLU A 68 1.62 -10.68 -0.52
N LEU A 69 1.66 -9.63 0.32
CA LEU A 69 0.45 -8.99 0.82
C LEU A 69 -0.39 -8.34 -0.29
N LEU A 70 0.25 -7.78 -1.33
CA LEU A 70 -0.47 -7.21 -2.47
C LEU A 70 -1.11 -8.31 -3.32
N SER A 71 -0.42 -9.43 -3.52
CA SER A 71 -0.94 -10.56 -4.31
C SER A 71 -2.18 -11.22 -3.69
N ASN A 72 -2.29 -11.15 -2.35
CA ASN A 72 -3.38 -11.71 -1.55
C ASN A 72 -4.47 -10.67 -1.21
N LEU A 73 -4.28 -9.39 -1.56
CA LEU A 73 -5.22 -8.32 -1.23
C LEU A 73 -6.54 -8.51 -1.99
N LYS A 74 -7.66 -8.52 -1.27
CA LYS A 74 -9.01 -8.61 -1.86
C LYS A 74 -10.00 -7.63 -1.23
N CYS A 75 -10.81 -7.03 -2.09
CA CYS A 75 -11.98 -6.25 -1.75
C CYS A 75 -13.17 -7.18 -1.54
N LYS A 76 -13.58 -7.38 -0.27
CA LYS A 76 -14.66 -8.33 0.06
C LYS A 76 -16.05 -7.77 -0.25
N LYS A 77 -16.26 -6.46 -0.05
CA LYS A 77 -17.54 -5.79 -0.26
C LYS A 77 -17.37 -4.50 -1.05
N LEU A 78 -18.43 -4.04 -1.70
CA LEU A 78 -18.44 -2.75 -2.40
C LEU A 78 -18.08 -1.58 -1.48
N THR A 79 -18.50 -1.63 -0.21
CA THR A 79 -18.17 -0.62 0.81
C THR A 79 -16.69 -0.53 1.11
N ASP A 80 -15.96 -1.63 0.91
CA ASP A 80 -14.54 -1.73 1.24
C ASP A 80 -13.66 -1.25 0.07
N PHE A 81 -14.26 -0.85 -1.06
CA PHE A 81 -13.54 -0.47 -2.27
C PHE A 81 -12.59 0.71 -2.04
N LYS A 82 -12.99 1.71 -1.24
CA LYS A 82 -12.11 2.85 -0.93
C LYS A 82 -10.81 2.37 -0.26
N TRP A 83 -10.93 1.56 0.79
CA TRP A 83 -9.79 0.98 1.49
C TRP A 83 -8.95 0.10 0.58
N TYR A 84 -9.59 -0.81 -0.16
CA TYR A 84 -8.90 -1.70 -1.10
C TYR A 84 -8.08 -0.92 -2.12
N LYS A 85 -8.69 0.09 -2.75
CA LYS A 85 -8.05 0.96 -3.74
C LYS A 85 -6.86 1.67 -3.11
N ASP A 86 -7.03 2.33 -1.97
CA ASP A 86 -5.96 3.11 -1.34
C ASP A 86 -4.77 2.19 -0.96
N VAL A 87 -5.04 1.02 -0.34
CA VAL A 87 -3.99 0.05 0.01
C VAL A 87 -3.31 -0.54 -1.22
N PHE A 88 -4.06 -0.91 -2.25
CA PHE A 88 -3.50 -1.45 -3.49
C PHE A 88 -2.58 -0.42 -4.14
N MET A 89 -3.03 0.82 -4.27
CA MET A 89 -2.28 1.90 -4.90
C MET A 89 -1.00 2.23 -4.12
N THR A 90 -1.07 2.36 -2.80
CA THR A 90 0.12 2.60 -1.98
C THR A 90 1.17 1.51 -2.15
N LYS A 91 0.74 0.23 -2.21
CA LYS A 91 1.66 -0.90 -2.32
C LYS A 91 2.22 -1.08 -3.73
N VAL A 92 1.39 -0.97 -4.77
CA VAL A 92 1.82 -1.18 -6.16
C VAL A 92 2.79 -0.08 -6.61
N MET A 93 2.58 1.17 -6.17
CA MET A 93 3.44 2.31 -6.54
C MET A 93 4.85 2.24 -5.95
N GLN A 94 5.07 1.43 -4.92
CA GLN A 94 6.40 1.20 -4.34
C GLN A 94 7.22 0.16 -5.12
N ARG A 95 6.64 -0.51 -6.12
CA ARG A 95 7.30 -1.56 -6.90
C ARG A 95 8.01 -1.00 -8.13
N SER A 96 9.10 -1.62 -8.54
CA SER A 96 9.81 -1.29 -9.80
C SER A 96 9.07 -1.77 -11.04
N ASP A 97 8.35 -2.89 -10.94
CA ASP A 97 7.58 -3.52 -12.02
C ASP A 97 6.10 -3.08 -12.05
N ASN A 98 5.76 -1.95 -11.43
CA ASN A 98 4.37 -1.53 -11.20
C ASN A 98 3.55 -1.31 -12.49
N GLN A 99 4.21 -1.14 -13.64
CA GLN A 99 3.56 -0.96 -14.94
C GLN A 99 3.20 -2.28 -15.63
N GLN A 100 3.68 -3.41 -15.11
CA GLN A 100 3.43 -4.73 -15.70
C GLN A 100 1.92 -5.04 -15.76
N PRO A 101 1.42 -5.64 -16.86
CA PRO A 101 0.02 -6.03 -17.02
C PRO A 101 -0.54 -6.86 -15.87
N PHE A 102 0.32 -7.72 -15.30
CA PHE A 102 0.00 -8.58 -14.16
C PHE A 102 -0.66 -7.81 -13.00
N TRP A 103 -0.18 -6.62 -12.65
CA TRP A 103 -0.71 -5.86 -11.52
C TRP A 103 -2.08 -5.25 -11.80
N LYS A 104 -2.34 -4.86 -13.05
CA LYS A 104 -3.66 -4.38 -13.50
C LYS A 104 -4.69 -5.51 -13.54
N GLU A 105 -4.26 -6.70 -13.97
CA GLU A 105 -5.07 -7.91 -13.88
C GLU A 105 -5.38 -8.26 -12.41
N LYS A 106 -4.37 -8.24 -11.54
CA LYS A 106 -4.53 -8.48 -10.10
C LYS A 106 -5.47 -7.47 -9.45
N PHE A 107 -5.41 -6.19 -9.81
CA PHE A 107 -6.35 -5.18 -9.33
C PHE A 107 -7.81 -5.58 -9.61
N LEU A 108 -8.12 -6.04 -10.82
CA LEU A 108 -9.47 -6.50 -11.16
C LEU A 108 -9.82 -7.83 -10.49
N ALA A 109 -8.87 -8.75 -10.35
CA ALA A 109 -9.07 -10.05 -9.70
C ALA A 109 -9.29 -9.95 -8.17
N GLY A 110 -8.88 -8.84 -7.55
CA GLY A 110 -9.12 -8.53 -6.15
C GLY A 110 -10.50 -7.92 -5.88
N LEU A 111 -11.27 -7.51 -6.90
CA LEU A 111 -12.61 -6.95 -6.72
C LEU A 111 -13.65 -8.03 -6.33
N PRO A 112 -14.80 -7.65 -5.73
CA PRO A 112 -15.93 -8.56 -5.58
C PRO A 112 -16.37 -9.11 -6.94
N THR A 113 -16.67 -10.40 -7.04
CA THR A 113 -16.88 -11.12 -8.31
C THR A 113 -17.81 -10.38 -9.28
N LEU A 114 -19.01 -10.01 -8.84
CA LEU A 114 -19.99 -9.30 -9.68
C LEU A 114 -19.47 -7.96 -10.20
N LEU A 115 -18.77 -7.20 -9.35
CA LEU A 115 -18.18 -5.92 -9.75
C LEU A 115 -17.02 -6.13 -10.73
N GLY A 116 -16.11 -7.06 -10.42
CA GLY A 116 -14.97 -7.37 -11.28
C GLY A 116 -15.41 -7.84 -12.67
N GLU A 117 -16.47 -8.63 -12.76
CA GLU A 117 -17.06 -9.05 -14.03
C GLU A 117 -17.66 -7.88 -14.81
N LYS A 118 -18.48 -7.03 -14.17
CA LYS A 118 -19.05 -5.84 -14.84
C LYS A 118 -17.97 -4.90 -15.36
N VAL A 119 -16.91 -4.65 -14.58
CA VAL A 119 -15.78 -3.81 -14.99
C VAL A 119 -15.06 -4.41 -16.19
N ARG A 120 -14.74 -5.73 -16.16
CA ARG A 120 -14.12 -6.39 -17.31
C ARG A 120 -14.99 -6.33 -18.55
N ASN A 121 -16.30 -6.52 -18.42
CA ASN A 121 -17.23 -6.44 -19.55
C ASN A 121 -17.29 -5.03 -20.14
N GLN A 122 -17.37 -4.00 -19.29
CA GLN A 122 -17.30 -2.61 -19.74
C GLN A 122 -16.01 -2.31 -20.50
N ILE A 123 -14.86 -2.80 -20.01
CA ILE A 123 -13.59 -2.63 -20.72
C ILE A 123 -13.63 -3.36 -22.07
N ARG A 124 -14.13 -4.60 -22.11
CA ARG A 124 -14.27 -5.36 -23.36
C ARG A 124 -15.14 -4.65 -24.39
N GLU A 125 -16.25 -4.05 -23.97
CA GLU A 125 -17.12 -3.24 -24.84
C GLU A 125 -16.35 -2.06 -25.45
N ASN A 126 -15.51 -1.40 -24.66
CA ASN A 126 -14.69 -0.27 -25.13
C ASN A 126 -13.51 -0.71 -26.02
N TYR A 127 -13.07 -1.96 -25.90
CA TYR A 127 -11.84 -2.45 -26.52
C TYR A 127 -12.06 -3.71 -27.38
N ARG A 128 -13.12 -3.73 -28.20
CA ARG A 128 -13.38 -4.79 -29.21
C ARG A 128 -13.31 -6.22 -28.65
N GLY A 129 -13.81 -6.42 -27.43
CA GLY A 129 -13.88 -7.73 -26.78
C GLY A 129 -12.65 -8.14 -25.96
N ILE A 130 -11.56 -7.36 -25.96
CA ILE A 130 -10.35 -7.65 -25.18
C ILE A 130 -10.20 -6.73 -23.96
N VAL A 131 -9.38 -7.15 -22.99
CA VAL A 131 -8.97 -6.30 -21.86
C VAL A 131 -7.48 -5.96 -22.05
N PRO A 132 -7.15 -4.79 -22.62
CA PRO A 132 -5.77 -4.46 -22.96
C PRO A 132 -5.01 -3.91 -21.75
N TYR A 133 -4.63 -4.79 -20.83
CA TYR A 133 -3.93 -4.42 -19.59
C TYR A 133 -2.66 -3.59 -19.82
N GLU A 134 -1.93 -3.81 -20.92
CA GLU A 134 -0.75 -3.00 -21.27
C GLU A 134 -1.07 -1.52 -21.50
N LYS A 135 -2.25 -1.21 -22.07
CA LYS A 135 -2.65 0.14 -22.46
C LYS A 135 -3.41 0.88 -21.35
N LEU A 136 -4.01 0.14 -20.44
CA LEU A 136 -4.80 0.71 -19.35
C LEU A 136 -3.92 1.29 -18.25
N THR A 137 -4.34 2.43 -17.72
CA THR A 137 -3.80 3.06 -16.52
C THR A 137 -4.56 2.63 -15.28
N TYR A 138 -3.96 2.76 -14.09
CA TYR A 138 -4.67 2.50 -12.84
C TYR A 138 -5.86 3.44 -12.63
N ASP A 139 -5.75 4.69 -13.05
CA ASP A 139 -6.82 5.68 -12.94
C ASP A 139 -8.03 5.31 -13.81
N GLU A 140 -7.81 4.79 -15.01
CA GLU A 140 -8.89 4.25 -15.85
C GLU A 140 -9.56 3.05 -15.17
N LEU A 141 -8.79 2.10 -14.63
CA LEU A 141 -9.34 0.94 -13.92
C LEU A 141 -10.18 1.37 -12.71
N ILE A 142 -9.69 2.34 -11.93
CA ILE A 142 -10.41 2.92 -10.79
C ILE A 142 -11.70 3.57 -11.26
N SER A 143 -11.65 4.34 -12.35
CA SER A 143 -12.80 5.05 -12.91
C SER A 143 -13.89 4.08 -13.41
N PHE A 144 -13.50 3.03 -14.15
CA PHE A 144 -14.44 1.97 -14.55
C PHE A 144 -15.05 1.27 -13.32
N THR A 145 -14.23 0.99 -12.31
CA THR A 145 -14.69 0.33 -11.08
C THR A 145 -15.69 1.18 -10.30
N GLN A 146 -15.45 2.48 -10.17
CA GLN A 146 -16.37 3.39 -9.51
C GLN A 146 -17.68 3.53 -10.29
N LYS A 147 -17.59 3.66 -11.62
CA LYS A 147 -18.76 3.77 -12.50
C LYS A 147 -19.67 2.54 -12.40
N GLU A 148 -19.12 1.34 -12.51
CA GLU A 148 -19.91 0.11 -12.39
C GLU A 148 -20.38 -0.16 -10.95
N GLY A 149 -19.58 0.19 -9.95
CA GLY A 149 -19.98 0.11 -8.54
C GLY A 149 -21.20 0.97 -8.22
N LEU A 150 -21.25 2.20 -8.76
CA LEU A 150 -22.41 3.08 -8.60
C LEU A 150 -23.67 2.52 -9.26
N LYS A 151 -23.57 1.98 -10.48
CA LYS A 151 -24.69 1.33 -11.17
C LYS A 151 -25.26 0.16 -10.36
N ILE A 152 -24.39 -0.73 -9.86
CA ILE A 152 -24.83 -1.86 -9.02
C ILE A 152 -25.57 -1.37 -7.77
N CYS A 153 -25.05 -0.34 -7.11
CA CYS A 153 -25.71 0.25 -5.94
C CYS A 153 -27.10 0.84 -6.27
N GLN A 154 -27.27 1.44 -7.45
CA GLN A 154 -28.55 1.96 -7.92
C GLN A 154 -29.54 0.83 -8.23
N ASP A 155 -29.12 -0.19 -8.96
CA ASP A 155 -29.93 -1.37 -9.30
C ASP A 155 -30.46 -2.07 -8.03
N LEU A 156 -29.59 -2.26 -7.04
CA LEU A 156 -29.94 -2.87 -5.76
C LEU A 156 -30.96 -2.04 -4.96
N LYS A 157 -30.91 -0.70 -5.07
CA LYS A 157 -31.92 0.18 -4.43
C LYS A 157 -33.28 0.05 -5.12
N LEU A 158 -33.31 0.03 -6.45
CA LEU A 158 -34.54 -0.13 -7.24
C LEU A 158 -35.20 -1.48 -6.97
N GLN A 159 -34.44 -2.57 -6.95
CA GLN A 159 -34.96 -3.90 -6.63
C GLN A 159 -35.57 -4.01 -5.23
N LYS A 160 -35.07 -3.24 -4.25
CA LYS A 160 -35.65 -3.19 -2.90
C LYS A 160 -36.97 -2.43 -2.85
N GLN A 161 -37.16 -1.45 -3.72
CA GLN A 161 -38.40 -0.66 -3.80
C GLN A 161 -39.52 -1.44 -4.49
N LEU A 162 -39.20 -2.28 -5.48
CA LEU A 162 -40.18 -3.10 -6.21
C LEU A 162 -40.69 -4.33 -5.42
N LYS A 163 -40.03 -4.68 -4.32
CA LYS A 163 -40.43 -5.79 -3.43
C LYS A 163 -41.23 -5.32 -2.21
N LYS A 164 -41.59 -4.04 -2.15
CA LYS A 164 -42.54 -3.45 -1.21
C LYS A 164 -43.86 -3.22 -1.91
#